data_AF-A0A5B9QW50-F1
#
_entry.id   AF-A0A5B9QW50-F1
#
_cell.length_a   1.000
_cell.length_b   1.000
_cell.length_c   1.000
_cell.angle_alpha   90.00
_cell.angle_beta   90.00
_cell.angle_gamma   90.00
#
_symmetry.space_group_name_H-M   'P 1'
#
loop_
_entity.id
_entity.type
_entity.pdbx_description
1 polymer ?
#
loop_
_entity_poly.entity_id
_entity_poly.type
_entity_poly.pdbx_seq_one_letter_code
_entity_poly.pdbx_strand_id
1 'polypeptide(L)'
;MLCELCGIDEAFNKHHLIPRHCHRKNRWKRRFSKEQMQHTISVCKMCHHSVHAFIPDEKELGRDYYSIEKLKSHPDIAKYLKWKRRRVER
;
A
#
# COMPACT_ATOMS: atom_id res chain seq x y z
N MET A 1 -12.54 9.96 5.80
CA MET A 1 -11.06 10.01 5.94
C MET A 1 -10.46 9.98 4.54
N LEU A 2 -9.44 10.78 4.27
CA LEU A 2 -8.78 10.82 2.96
C LEU A 2 -7.83 9.62 2.76
N CYS A 3 -7.57 9.28 1.51
CA CYS A 3 -6.62 8.23 1.15
C CYS A 3 -5.18 8.62 1.54
N GLU A 4 -4.48 7.74 2.26
CA GLU A 4 -3.11 7.97 2.74
C GLU A 4 -2.04 7.95 1.63
N LEU A 5 -2.40 7.46 0.44
CA LEU A 5 -1.52 7.44 -0.73
C LEU A 5 -1.66 8.74 -1.55
N CYS A 6 -2.85 9.01 -2.09
CA CYS A 6 -3.05 10.18 -2.94
C CYS A 6 -3.28 11.47 -2.16
N GLY A 7 -3.91 11.41 -0.98
CA GLY A 7 -4.27 12.55 -0.14
C GLY A 7 -5.48 13.35 -0.65
N ILE A 8 -6.22 12.83 -1.63
CA ILE A 8 -7.24 13.60 -2.36
C ILE A 8 -8.60 12.90 -2.35
N ASP A 9 -8.66 11.64 -2.78
CA ASP A 9 -9.91 10.90 -2.78
C ASP A 9 -10.23 10.40 -1.38
N GLU A 10 -11.52 10.20 -1.10
CA GLU A 10 -11.96 9.51 0.10
C GLU A 10 -11.50 8.04 0.12
N ALA A 11 -11.14 7.56 1.31
CA ALA A 11 -10.77 6.18 1.51
C ALA A 11 -12.00 5.26 1.31
N PHE A 12 -11.80 4.18 0.58
CA PHE A 12 -12.82 3.16 0.30
C PHE A 12 -12.69 1.96 1.24
N ASN A 13 -11.46 1.53 1.53
CA ASN A 13 -11.20 0.42 2.44
C ASN A 13 -9.80 0.51 3.05
N LYS A 14 -9.52 -0.42 3.97
CA LYS A 14 -8.19 -0.63 4.53
C LYS A 14 -7.39 -1.58 3.65
N HIS A 15 -6.13 -1.24 3.41
CA HIS A 15 -5.17 -2.06 2.70
C HIS A 15 -4.06 -2.51 3.65
N HIS A 16 -3.75 -3.80 3.64
CA HIS A 16 -2.67 -4.39 4.43
C HIS A 16 -1.35 -4.26 3.67
N LEU A 17 -0.40 -3.53 4.25
CA LEU A 17 0.93 -3.39 3.67
C LEU A 17 1.75 -4.69 3.75
N ILE A 18 1.49 -5.51 4.77
CA ILE A 18 1.92 -6.92 4.82
C ILE A 18 0.66 -7.77 4.64
N PRO A 19 0.51 -8.55 3.56
CA PRO A 19 -0.71 -9.31 3.30
C PRO A 19 -1.05 -10.28 4.44
N ARG A 20 -2.33 -10.33 4.84
CA ARG A 20 -2.82 -11.14 5.97
C ARG A 20 -2.41 -12.61 5.88
N HIS A 21 -2.39 -13.17 4.67
CA HIS A 21 -2.05 -14.58 4.44
C HIS A 21 -0.57 -14.89 4.79
N CYS A 22 0.29 -13.86 4.90
CA CYS A 22 1.69 -13.97 5.31
C CYS A 22 1.89 -14.03 6.84
N HIS A 23 0.95 -13.53 7.65
CA HIS A 23 1.15 -13.32 9.10
C HIS A 23 1.40 -14.62 9.87
N ARG A 24 0.86 -15.75 9.39
CA ARG A 24 1.01 -17.05 10.05
C ARG A 24 2.39 -17.70 9.83
N LYS A 25 3.11 -17.30 8.77
CA LYS A 25 4.35 -17.95 8.33
C LYS A 25 5.55 -17.49 9.17
N ASN A 26 6.37 -18.44 9.65
CA ASN A 26 7.49 -18.17 10.56
C ASN A 26 8.49 -17.13 10.02
N ARG A 27 8.78 -17.15 8.71
CA ARG A 27 9.69 -16.16 8.09
C ARG A 27 9.26 -14.70 8.31
N TRP A 28 7.95 -14.45 8.41
CA TRP A 28 7.41 -13.10 8.63
C TRP A 28 7.42 -12.74 10.10
N LYS A 29 7.02 -13.67 10.97
CA LYS A 29 7.07 -13.51 12.43
C LYS A 29 8.49 -13.24 12.95
N ARG A 30 9.52 -13.75 12.28
CA ARG A 30 10.94 -13.48 12.63
C ARG A 30 11.42 -12.10 12.17
N ARG A 31 10.76 -11.48 11.19
CA ARG A 31 11.18 -10.23 10.56
C ARG A 31 10.35 -9.01 10.99
N PHE A 32 9.10 -9.22 11.39
CA PHE A 32 8.16 -8.15 11.71
C PHE A 32 7.44 -8.42 13.03
N SER A 33 7.18 -7.36 13.79
CA SER A 33 6.32 -7.43 14.97
C SER A 33 4.86 -7.72 14.58
N LYS A 34 4.05 -8.09 15.57
CA LYS A 34 2.61 -8.29 15.36
C LYS A 34 1.94 -6.97 14.94
N GLU A 35 2.32 -5.83 15.53
CA GLU A 35 1.77 -4.54 15.12
C GLU A 35 2.13 -4.21 13.68
N GLN A 36 3.40 -4.43 13.28
CA GLN A 36 3.85 -4.18 11.90
C GLN A 36 3.08 -5.01 10.88
N MET A 37 2.84 -6.30 11.16
CA MET A 37 2.04 -7.15 10.28
C MET A 37 0.57 -6.71 10.23
N GLN A 38 0.00 -6.28 11.35
CA GLN A 38 -1.39 -5.83 11.39
C GLN A 38 -1.59 -4.39 10.89
N HIS A 39 -0.50 -3.68 10.56
CA HIS A 39 -0.59 -2.32 10.08
C HIS A 39 -1.35 -2.25 8.75
N THR A 40 -2.30 -1.33 8.69
CA THR A 40 -3.15 -1.08 7.52
C THR A 40 -3.21 0.40 7.25
N ILE A 41 -3.45 0.73 5.99
CA ILE A 41 -3.65 2.10 5.53
C ILE A 41 -5.00 2.26 4.85
N SER A 42 -5.62 3.42 5.03
CA SER A 42 -6.88 3.82 4.41
C SER A 42 -6.60 4.30 2.98
N VAL A 43 -7.14 3.59 2.00
CA VAL A 43 -6.89 3.87 0.57
C VAL A 43 -8.17 4.02 -0.22
N CYS A 44 -8.18 4.90 -1.22
CA CYS A 44 -9.30 5.00 -2.15
C CYS A 44 -9.30 3.80 -3.11
N LYS A 45 -10.45 3.56 -3.76
CA LYS A 45 -10.63 2.43 -4.69
C LYS A 45 -9.57 2.40 -5.79
N MET A 46 -9.23 3.55 -6.37
CA MET A 46 -8.24 3.63 -7.45
C MET A 46 -6.82 3.36 -6.96
N CYS A 47 -6.44 3.92 -5.81
CA CYS A 47 -5.11 3.68 -5.25
C CYS A 47 -4.94 2.21 -4.85
N HIS A 48 -5.96 1.59 -4.25
CA HIS A 48 -5.93 0.16 -3.93
C HIS A 48 -5.69 -0.69 -5.18
N HIS A 49 -6.48 -0.47 -6.24
CA HIS A 49 -6.28 -1.19 -7.49
C HIS A 49 -4.87 -0.97 -8.04
N SER A 50 -4.37 0.28 -8.05
CA SER A 50 -3.04 0.58 -8.56
C SER A 50 -1.91 -0.15 -7.82
N VAL A 51 -2.04 -0.35 -6.49
CA VAL A 51 -1.04 -1.09 -5.72
C VAL A 51 -0.93 -2.53 -6.21
N HIS A 52 -2.05 -3.23 -6.39
CA HIS A 52 -2.03 -4.61 -6.90
C HIS A 52 -1.78 -4.72 -8.40
N ALA A 53 -2.05 -3.68 -9.17
CA ALA A 53 -1.72 -3.63 -10.58
C ALA A 53 -0.21 -3.47 -10.81
N PHE A 54 0.47 -2.63 -10.02
CA PHE A 54 1.91 -2.40 -10.15
C PHE A 54 2.76 -3.40 -9.36
N ILE A 55 2.24 -3.93 -8.25
CA ILE A 55 2.90 -4.94 -7.41
C ILE A 55 1.95 -6.13 -7.25
N PRO A 56 1.84 -7.01 -8.27
CA PRO A 56 0.92 -8.13 -8.25
C PRO A 56 1.36 -9.26 -7.30
N ASP A 57 2.67 -9.43 -7.06
CA ASP A 57 3.15 -10.38 -6.06
C ASP A 57 2.97 -9.80 -4.65
N GLU A 58 1.93 -10.28 -3.95
CA GLU A 58 1.67 -9.91 -2.56
C GLU A 58 2.87 -10.17 -1.62
N LYS A 59 3.69 -11.19 -1.89
CA LYS A 59 4.88 -11.45 -1.06
C LYS A 59 5.96 -10.39 -1.28
N GLU A 60 6.10 -9.89 -2.51
CA GLU A 60 6.98 -8.78 -2.84
C GLU A 60 6.50 -7.50 -2.14
N LEU A 61 5.21 -7.19 -2.26
CA LEU A 61 4.55 -6.07 -1.58
C LEU A 61 4.90 -6.06 -0.07
N GLY A 62 4.68 -7.18 0.62
CA GLY A 62 5.00 -7.28 2.04
C GLY A 62 6.51 -7.29 2.35
N ARG A 63 7.37 -7.77 1.44
CA ARG A 63 8.80 -7.92 1.72
C ARG A 63 9.54 -6.60 1.55
N ASP A 64 9.20 -5.88 0.49
CA ASP A 64 9.98 -4.76 -0.01
C ASP A 64 9.24 -3.43 0.14
N TYR A 65 7.90 -3.47 0.26
CA TYR A 65 7.02 -2.29 0.25
C TYR A 65 6.05 -2.21 1.45
N TYR A 66 6.42 -2.78 2.60
CA TYR A 66 5.60 -2.90 3.82
C TYR A 66 5.34 -1.61 4.63
N SER A 67 5.63 -0.44 4.07
CA SER A 67 5.40 0.86 4.72
C SER A 67 4.93 1.87 3.68
N ILE A 68 4.24 2.93 4.09
CA ILE A 68 3.78 3.97 3.17
C ILE A 68 4.95 4.57 2.39
N GLU A 69 6.07 4.85 3.07
CA GLU A 69 7.27 5.44 2.47
C GLU A 69 7.85 4.53 1.38
N LYS A 70 8.01 3.24 1.68
CA LYS A 70 8.49 2.25 0.69
C LYS A 70 7.49 2.08 -0.44
N LEU A 71 6.20 1.96 -0.15
CA LEU A 71 5.18 1.82 -1.18
C LEU A 71 5.18 3.02 -2.14
N LYS A 72 5.36 4.25 -1.62
CA LYS A 72 5.51 5.47 -2.41
C LYS A 72 6.84 5.55 -3.17
N SER A 73 7.87 4.80 -2.79
CA SER A 73 9.14 4.74 -3.51
C SER A 73 9.13 3.79 -4.70
N HIS A 74 8.12 2.91 -4.84
CA HIS A 74 7.97 2.10 -6.04
C HIS A 74 7.80 3.01 -7.27
N PRO A 75 8.63 2.88 -8.32
CA PRO A 75 8.67 3.84 -9.44
C PRO A 75 7.31 4.08 -10.09
N ASP A 76 6.53 3.03 -10.35
CA ASP A 76 5.24 3.16 -11.01
C ASP A 76 4.13 3.68 -10.09
N ILE A 77 4.17 3.37 -8.79
CA ILE A 77 3.28 3.97 -7.80
C ILE A 77 3.59 5.46 -7.67
N ALA A 78 4.86 5.85 -7.60
CA ALA A 78 5.27 7.25 -7.54
C ALA A 78 4.77 8.05 -8.76
N LYS A 79 4.96 7.51 -9.97
CA LYS A 79 4.45 8.10 -11.23
C LYS A 79 2.93 8.21 -11.20
N TYR A 80 2.25 7.15 -10.80
CA TYR A 80 0.78 7.13 -10.70
C TYR A 80 0.27 8.19 -9.71
N LEU A 81 0.85 8.29 -8.53
CA LEU A 81 0.44 9.26 -7.52
C LEU A 81 0.69 10.70 -7.99
N LYS A 82 1.81 10.96 -8.67
CA LYS A 82 2.09 12.27 -9.29
C LYS A 82 1.02 12.64 -10.32
N TRP A 83 0.69 11.71 -11.22
CA TRP A 83 -0.37 11.90 -12.20
C TRP A 83 -1.74 12.11 -11.54
N LYS A 84 -2.09 11.28 -10.55
CA LYS A 84 -3.36 11.31 -9.85
C LYS A 84 -3.58 12.64 -9.15
N ARG A 85 -2.55 13.20 -8.50
CA ARG A 85 -2.61 14.50 -7.85
C ARG A 85 -2.84 15.65 -8.83
N ARG A 86 -2.09 15.66 -9.94
CA ARG A 86 -2.26 16.67 -11.00
C ARG A 86 -3.63 16.65 -11.65
N ARG A 87 -4.29 15.49 -11.70
CA ARG A 87 -5.62 15.36 -12.34
C ARG A 87 -6.73 16.09 -11.58
N VAL A 88 -6.57 16.30 -10.27
CA VAL A 88 -7.59 16.94 -9.43
C VAL A 88 -7.38 18.46 -9.30
N GLU A 89 -6.22 18.98 -9.68
CA GLU A 89 -5.94 20.43 -9.76
C GLU A 89 -6.58 21.10 -11.00
N ARG A 90 -7.67 20.56 -11.54
CA ARG A 90 -8.38 21.06 -12.73
C ARG A 90 -9.83 21.40 -12.44
#